data_AF-A0A9W9YV37-F1
#
_entry.id   AF-A0A9W9YV37-F1
#
_cell.length_a   1.000
_cell.length_b   1.000
_cell.length_c   1.000
_cell.angle_alpha   90.00
_cell.angle_beta   90.00
_cell.angle_gamma   90.00
#
_symmetry.space_group_name_H-M   'P 1'
#
loop_
_entity.id
_entity.type
_entity.pdbx_description
1 polymer ?
#
loop_
_entity_poly.entity_id
_entity_poly.type
_entity_poly.pdbx_seq_one_letter_code
_entity_poly.pdbx_strand_id
1 'polypeptide(L)'
;MADKLYSVLLVLIALHGSLQIAHCVSHKEKHYRYIQDVLNEVTGDIPPFIVQPPPLWFRSNLNRLPGPYHYLRPTLLLWDPVSQRTLQNGLVTCPRCDVADICLRSAHWKDGRNERNAPRLLFARNGVAYLVSRVYRCCNDHEIVAHDDSILKRFPSKEQLPFLLSHVCGITRDLYKDVVLYSSTGMKIEQIECLIAQQHLEYFVERREMFENEMKCQQQEQINSNATSTNSHFPISMPDDLKAPSNDFICQCIIHDYQQNEMLYTQCMAQTRATWIFLF
;
A
#
# COMPACT_ATOMS: atom_id res chain seq x y z
N MET A 1 -21.19 -5.86 31.93
CA MET A 1 -21.56 -7.01 31.06
C MET A 1 -21.22 -6.73 29.59
N ALA A 2 -21.27 -5.48 29.12
CA ALA A 2 -20.80 -5.06 27.80
C ALA A 2 -19.29 -5.37 27.55
N ASP A 3 -18.41 -5.11 28.52
CA ASP A 3 -16.95 -5.28 28.34
C ASP A 3 -16.50 -6.71 27.99
N LYS A 4 -17.24 -7.73 28.43
CA LYS A 4 -16.90 -9.13 28.14
C LYS A 4 -17.33 -9.56 26.73
N LEU A 5 -18.38 -8.96 26.19
CA LEU A 5 -18.82 -9.21 24.81
C LEU A 5 -17.88 -8.53 23.80
N TYR A 6 -17.38 -7.32 24.10
CA TYR A 6 -16.38 -6.63 23.29
C TYR A 6 -15.05 -7.40 23.19
N SER A 7 -14.58 -7.98 24.30
CA SER A 7 -13.33 -8.73 24.31
C SER A 7 -13.41 -10.04 23.51
N VAL A 8 -14.58 -10.69 23.47
CA VAL A 8 -14.80 -11.92 22.69
C VAL A 8 -14.96 -11.60 21.20
N LEU A 9 -15.64 -10.49 20.85
CA LEU A 9 -15.78 -10.04 19.47
C LEU A 9 -14.42 -9.66 18.84
N LEU A 10 -13.57 -8.95 19.61
CA LEU A 10 -12.20 -8.60 19.20
C LEU A 10 -11.32 -9.83 18.95
N VAL A 11 -11.44 -10.86 19.79
CA VAL A 11 -10.68 -12.11 19.65
C VAL A 11 -11.18 -12.93 18.45
N LEU A 12 -12.49 -12.94 18.19
CA LEU A 12 -13.06 -13.64 17.03
C LEU A 12 -12.72 -12.95 15.69
N ILE A 13 -12.72 -11.61 15.65
CA ILE A 13 -12.26 -10.83 14.49
C ILE A 13 -10.76 -11.06 14.24
N ALA A 14 -9.95 -11.14 15.30
CA ALA A 14 -8.52 -11.43 15.17
C ALA A 14 -8.24 -12.84 14.62
N LEU A 15 -9.02 -13.83 15.03
CA LEU A 15 -8.86 -15.23 14.57
C LEU A 15 -9.33 -15.45 13.13
N HIS A 16 -10.42 -14.80 12.69
CA HIS A 16 -10.90 -14.92 11.31
C HIS A 16 -10.05 -14.14 10.30
N GLY A 17 -9.57 -12.94 10.67
CA GLY A 17 -8.64 -12.17 9.85
C GLY A 17 -7.33 -12.91 9.55
N SER A 18 -6.88 -13.77 10.48
CA SER A 18 -5.63 -14.54 10.35
C SER A 18 -5.59 -15.49 9.15
N LEU A 19 -6.74 -16.03 8.71
CA LEU A 19 -6.81 -17.01 7.62
C LEU A 19 -6.73 -16.38 6.22
N GLN A 20 -7.27 -15.17 6.00
CA GLN A 20 -7.12 -14.44 4.73
C GLN A 20 -5.79 -13.68 4.67
N ILE A 21 -5.27 -13.24 5.81
CA ILE A 21 -3.93 -12.65 5.95
C ILE A 21 -2.83 -13.61 5.46
N ALA A 22 -3.02 -14.92 5.63
CA ALA A 22 -2.09 -15.94 5.12
C ALA A 22 -1.99 -15.96 3.58
N HIS A 23 -3.03 -15.55 2.84
CA HIS A 23 -3.01 -15.48 1.38
C HIS A 23 -2.17 -14.30 0.85
N CYS A 24 -2.12 -13.18 1.60
CA CYS A 24 -1.23 -12.04 1.32
C CYS A 24 0.27 -12.40 1.41
N VAL A 25 0.62 -13.51 2.07
CA VAL A 25 2.01 -13.89 2.35
C VAL A 25 2.68 -14.56 1.13
N SER A 26 1.90 -15.07 0.17
CA SER A 26 2.37 -16.00 -0.89
C SER A 26 2.97 -15.34 -2.16
N HIS A 27 2.98 -14.01 -2.31
CA HIS A 27 3.37 -13.34 -3.57
C HIS A 27 4.68 -12.51 -3.52
N LYS A 28 5.53 -12.78 -2.52
CA LYS A 28 6.66 -11.92 -2.12
C LYS A 28 7.86 -11.89 -3.06
N GLU A 29 8.07 -12.91 -3.90
CA GLU A 29 9.24 -13.00 -4.81
C GLU A 29 8.97 -12.48 -6.23
N LYS A 30 7.70 -12.32 -6.64
CA LYS A 30 7.34 -12.06 -8.05
C LYS A 30 7.73 -10.67 -8.56
N HIS A 31 7.90 -9.70 -7.67
CA HIS A 31 8.13 -8.29 -8.05
C HIS A 31 9.55 -7.78 -7.82
N TYR A 32 10.48 -8.61 -7.32
CA TYR A 32 11.86 -8.19 -7.03
C TYR A 32 12.53 -7.51 -8.22
N ARG A 33 12.47 -8.11 -9.41
CA ARG A 33 13.09 -7.53 -10.63
C ARG A 33 12.50 -6.17 -10.97
N TYR A 34 11.17 -6.04 -10.91
CA TYR A 34 10.51 -4.75 -11.16
C TYR A 34 10.94 -3.68 -10.15
N ILE A 35 11.01 -4.04 -8.86
CA ILE A 35 11.46 -3.11 -7.83
C ILE A 35 12.91 -2.71 -8.06
N GLN A 36 13.79 -3.64 -8.42
CA GLN A 36 15.19 -3.32 -8.76
C GLN A 36 15.30 -2.40 -9.97
N ASP A 37 14.56 -2.67 -11.03
CA ASP A 37 14.54 -1.80 -12.22
C ASP A 37 14.17 -0.37 -11.82
N VAL A 38 13.13 -0.21 -11.00
CA VAL A 38 12.69 1.09 -10.48
C VAL A 38 13.76 1.73 -9.60
N LEU A 39 14.36 0.98 -8.67
CA LEU A 39 15.38 1.51 -7.76
C LEU A 39 16.67 1.95 -8.47
N ASN A 40 17.05 1.28 -9.55
CA ASN A 40 18.21 1.64 -10.37
C ASN A 40 17.99 2.94 -11.16
N GLU A 41 16.75 3.20 -11.56
CA GLU A 41 16.38 4.39 -12.33
C GLU A 41 16.16 5.61 -11.42
N VAL A 42 15.73 5.40 -10.18
CA VAL A 42 15.48 6.47 -9.18
C VAL A 42 16.80 6.90 -8.48
N THR A 43 17.90 7.03 -9.21
CA THR A 43 19.20 7.48 -8.66
C THR A 43 19.23 8.99 -8.44
N GLY A 44 18.96 9.44 -7.21
CA GLY A 44 19.09 10.84 -6.79
C GLY A 44 18.38 11.17 -5.46
N ASP A 45 18.73 12.31 -4.84
CA ASP A 45 18.03 12.88 -3.67
C ASP A 45 16.58 13.25 -4.05
N ILE A 46 15.59 12.41 -3.74
CA ILE A 46 14.22 12.60 -4.26
C ILE A 46 13.13 12.28 -3.21
N PRO A 47 12.05 13.11 -3.11
CA PRO A 47 10.88 12.96 -2.21
C PRO A 47 10.12 11.61 -2.32
N PRO A 48 9.13 11.31 -1.42
CA PRO A 48 8.34 10.06 -1.49
C PRO A 48 7.73 9.86 -2.87
N PHE A 49 8.23 8.84 -3.57
CA PHE A 49 7.85 8.55 -4.94
C PHE A 49 6.78 7.46 -4.95
N ILE A 50 5.62 7.78 -5.51
CA ILE A 50 4.61 6.82 -5.91
C ILE A 50 4.89 6.49 -7.37
N VAL A 51 5.35 5.27 -7.64
CA VAL A 51 5.56 4.77 -9.00
C VAL A 51 4.30 4.01 -9.42
N GLN A 52 3.51 4.63 -10.29
CA GLN A 52 2.36 3.97 -10.91
C GLN A 52 2.78 3.17 -12.15
N PRO A 53 2.14 2.01 -12.41
CA PRO A 53 2.34 1.25 -13.65
C PRO A 53 1.63 1.93 -14.85
N PRO A 54 2.08 1.69 -16.10
CA PRO A 54 3.47 1.46 -16.44
C PRO A 54 4.28 2.75 -16.19
N PRO A 55 5.51 2.67 -15.66
CA PRO A 55 6.35 3.86 -15.47
C PRO A 55 6.64 4.55 -16.81
N LEU A 56 6.61 5.88 -16.86
CA LEU A 56 6.78 6.65 -18.09
C LEU A 56 8.11 6.36 -18.82
N TRP A 57 9.20 6.13 -18.07
CA TRP A 57 10.53 5.80 -18.63
C TRP A 57 10.64 4.36 -19.14
N PHE A 58 9.72 3.47 -18.74
CA PHE A 58 9.64 2.13 -19.29
C PHE A 58 9.28 2.14 -20.79
N ARG A 59 8.64 3.23 -21.26
CA ARG A 59 8.33 3.45 -22.68
C ARG A 59 9.54 3.86 -23.51
N SER A 60 10.59 4.39 -22.89
CA SER A 60 11.76 4.96 -23.59
C SER A 60 12.86 3.95 -23.87
N ASN A 61 12.99 2.92 -23.01
CA ASN A 61 14.10 1.96 -23.05
C ASN A 61 13.80 0.64 -23.78
N LEU A 62 12.57 0.44 -24.28
CA LEU A 62 12.22 -0.79 -24.98
C LEU A 62 12.00 -0.54 -26.48
N ASN A 63 12.85 -1.15 -27.30
CA ASN A 63 12.60 -1.36 -28.75
C ASN A 63 11.42 -2.32 -29.02
N ARG A 64 10.59 -2.64 -28.00
CA ARG A 64 9.47 -3.58 -28.03
C ARG A 64 8.38 -3.10 -27.07
N LEU A 65 7.11 -3.36 -27.39
CA LEU A 65 6.02 -3.05 -26.46
C LEU A 65 6.22 -3.72 -25.10
N PRO A 66 5.89 -3.04 -23.99
CA PRO A 66 5.71 -3.70 -22.72
C PRO A 66 4.63 -4.78 -22.86
N GLY A 67 4.98 -6.03 -22.52
CA GLY A 67 4.00 -7.11 -22.45
C GLY A 67 2.86 -6.80 -21.45
N PRO A 68 1.71 -7.48 -21.55
CA PRO A 68 0.48 -7.14 -20.82
C PRO A 68 0.67 -7.07 -19.29
N TYR A 69 1.55 -7.90 -18.72
CA TYR A 69 1.87 -7.89 -17.29
C TYR A 69 2.52 -6.60 -16.79
N HIS A 70 3.07 -5.75 -17.66
CA HIS A 70 3.64 -4.45 -17.25
C HIS A 70 2.57 -3.45 -16.83
N TYR A 71 1.39 -3.55 -17.41
CA TYR A 71 0.23 -2.73 -17.09
C TYR A 71 -0.43 -3.15 -15.77
N LEU A 72 -0.21 -4.40 -15.37
CA LEU A 72 -0.73 -5.00 -14.14
C LEU A 72 0.30 -4.99 -13.01
N ARG A 73 1.44 -4.33 -13.19
CA ARG A 73 2.42 -4.20 -12.10
C ARG A 73 1.81 -3.41 -10.94
N PRO A 74 2.13 -3.77 -9.69
CA PRO A 74 1.62 -3.04 -8.53
C PRO A 74 2.21 -1.63 -8.48
N THR A 75 1.51 -0.71 -7.82
CA THR A 75 2.09 0.60 -7.50
C THR A 75 3.24 0.41 -6.50
N LEU A 76 4.35 1.12 -6.65
CA LEU A 76 5.42 1.12 -5.63
C LEU A 76 5.41 2.43 -4.86
N LEU A 77 5.48 2.34 -3.53
CA LEU A 77 5.66 3.49 -2.65
C LEU A 77 7.06 3.40 -2.05
N LEU A 78 7.97 4.23 -2.57
CA LEU A 78 9.36 4.28 -2.12
C LEU A 78 9.48 5.15 -0.87
N TRP A 79 9.89 4.55 0.25
CA TRP A 79 9.91 5.20 1.55
C TRP A 79 11.32 5.29 2.12
N ASP A 80 11.92 6.47 2.01
CA ASP A 80 13.20 6.84 2.63
C ASP A 80 13.06 8.21 3.31
N PRO A 81 12.45 8.26 4.50
CA PRO A 81 12.09 9.51 5.15
C PRO A 81 13.29 10.39 5.50
N VAL A 82 14.49 9.79 5.64
CA VAL A 82 15.76 10.46 5.88
C VAL A 82 16.22 11.21 4.64
N SER A 83 16.37 10.50 3.51
CA SER A 83 16.80 11.12 2.25
C SER A 83 15.75 12.10 1.70
N GLN A 84 14.47 11.81 1.96
CA GLN A 84 13.33 12.65 1.57
C GLN A 84 13.17 13.90 2.44
N ARG A 85 14.02 14.09 3.46
CA ARG A 85 13.99 15.23 4.42
C ARG A 85 12.62 15.45 5.06
N THR A 86 11.86 14.38 5.26
CA THR A 86 10.54 14.44 5.89
C THR A 86 10.61 14.53 7.42
N LEU A 87 11.80 14.31 7.98
CA LEU A 87 12.08 14.38 9.41
C LEU A 87 12.66 15.75 9.78
N GLN A 88 12.17 16.36 10.86
CA GLN A 88 12.47 17.75 11.26
C GLN A 88 13.97 18.08 11.43
N ASN A 89 14.84 17.07 11.64
CA ASN A 89 16.28 17.27 11.85
C ASN A 89 17.19 16.45 10.90
N GLY A 90 16.63 15.70 9.94
CA GLY A 90 17.38 14.89 8.96
C GLY A 90 18.26 13.76 9.52
N LEU A 91 18.51 13.73 10.83
CA LEU A 91 19.34 12.75 11.53
C LEU A 91 18.45 11.78 12.33
N VAL A 92 18.63 10.49 12.06
CA VAL A 92 17.95 9.42 12.81
C VAL A 92 18.97 8.65 13.62
N THR A 93 18.73 8.57 14.93
CA THR A 93 19.57 7.86 15.87
C THR A 93 19.02 6.45 16.11
N CYS A 94 19.91 5.52 16.40
CA CYS A 94 19.55 4.12 16.60
C CYS A 94 18.79 3.94 17.92
N PRO A 95 17.50 3.55 17.93
CA PRO A 95 16.72 3.27 19.15
C PRO A 95 17.22 2.07 19.95
N ARG A 96 18.08 1.21 19.36
CA ARG A 96 18.60 -0.01 20.00
C ARG A 96 19.98 0.18 20.62
N CYS A 97 20.60 1.33 20.41
CA CYS A 97 21.87 1.63 21.03
C CYS A 97 21.64 2.42 22.32
N ASP A 98 22.37 2.07 23.38
CA ASP A 98 22.31 2.79 24.66
C ASP A 98 22.88 4.22 24.56
N VAL A 99 23.65 4.50 23.51
CA VAL A 99 24.26 5.80 23.24
C VAL A 99 23.37 6.61 22.31
N ALA A 100 22.88 7.75 22.81
CA ALA A 100 21.86 8.58 22.17
C ALA A 100 22.25 9.18 20.79
N ASP A 101 23.54 9.15 20.42
CA ASP A 101 24.08 9.85 19.24
C ASP A 101 24.49 8.92 18.09
N ILE A 102 24.24 7.61 18.20
CA ILE A 102 24.61 6.69 17.12
C ILE A 102 23.67 6.87 15.93
N CYS A 103 24.19 7.50 14.88
CA CYS A 103 23.46 7.79 13.66
C CYS A 103 23.24 6.54 12.79
N LEU A 104 22.04 6.44 12.25
CA LEU A 104 21.66 5.44 11.26
C LEU A 104 22.15 5.85 9.87
N ARG A 105 22.72 4.90 9.13
CA ARG A 105 23.13 5.07 7.73
C ARG A 105 22.30 4.18 6.83
N SER A 106 21.99 4.68 5.64
CA SER A 106 21.34 3.90 4.58
C SER A 106 22.12 2.62 4.27
N ALA A 107 21.46 1.46 4.35
CA ALA A 107 22.07 0.16 4.09
C ALA A 107 21.55 -0.46 2.79
N HIS A 108 20.26 -0.78 2.73
CA HIS A 108 19.62 -1.38 1.54
C HIS A 108 18.12 -1.09 1.53
N TRP A 109 17.39 -1.62 0.55
CA TRP A 109 15.93 -1.53 0.45
C TRP A 109 15.26 -2.85 0.86
N LYS A 110 13.98 -2.79 1.23
CA LYS A 110 13.06 -3.95 1.28
C LYS A 110 12.55 -4.25 -0.12
N ASP A 111 13.42 -4.81 -0.94
CA ASP A 111 13.22 -5.02 -2.38
C ASP A 111 12.56 -6.35 -2.77
N GLY A 112 12.40 -7.27 -1.83
CA GLY A 112 11.87 -8.61 -2.08
C GLY A 112 12.92 -9.62 -2.54
N ARG A 113 14.22 -9.33 -2.41
CA ARG A 113 15.29 -10.28 -2.77
C ARG A 113 15.23 -11.59 -1.98
N ASN A 114 14.75 -11.50 -0.74
CA ASN A 114 14.54 -12.61 0.17
C ASN A 114 13.38 -12.27 1.13
N GLU A 115 12.94 -13.24 1.93
CA GLU A 115 11.83 -13.06 2.87
C GLU A 115 12.06 -11.91 3.86
N ARG A 116 13.30 -11.78 4.38
CA ARG A 116 13.67 -10.69 5.29
C ARG A 116 13.53 -9.32 4.63
N ASN A 117 13.75 -9.23 3.33
CA ASN A 117 13.68 -8.02 2.53
C ASN A 117 12.36 -7.85 1.78
N ALA A 118 11.32 -8.64 2.09
CA ALA A 118 10.02 -8.49 1.47
C ALA A 118 9.46 -7.06 1.66
N PRO A 119 9.00 -6.39 0.60
CA PRO A 119 8.25 -5.15 0.73
C PRO A 119 6.92 -5.40 1.43
N ARG A 120 6.36 -4.34 1.99
CA ARG A 120 5.10 -4.43 2.73
C ARG A 120 3.92 -4.20 1.79
N LEU A 121 2.96 -5.11 1.76
CA LEU A 121 1.74 -4.95 0.97
C LEU A 121 0.84 -3.87 1.58
N LEU A 122 0.35 -2.97 0.74
CA LEU A 122 -0.65 -1.95 1.05
C LEU A 122 -1.86 -2.11 0.13
N PHE A 123 -3.07 -1.99 0.69
CA PHE A 123 -4.27 -1.73 -0.12
C PHE A 123 -4.30 -0.26 -0.53
N ALA A 124 -4.60 0.01 -1.79
CA ALA A 124 -4.67 1.34 -2.37
C ALA A 124 -5.94 1.50 -3.21
N ARG A 125 -6.31 2.73 -3.57
CA ARG A 125 -7.54 2.99 -4.36
C ARG A 125 -7.55 2.26 -5.71
N ASN A 126 -6.37 2.07 -6.30
CA ASN A 126 -6.18 1.50 -7.63
C ASN A 126 -5.60 0.07 -7.56
N GLY A 127 -6.05 -0.74 -6.61
CA GLY A 127 -5.53 -2.09 -6.41
C GLY A 127 -4.55 -2.18 -5.24
N VAL A 128 -3.42 -2.85 -5.45
CA VAL A 128 -2.38 -2.99 -4.42
C VAL A 128 -1.18 -2.11 -4.70
N ALA A 129 -0.54 -1.70 -3.60
CA ALA A 129 0.74 -1.05 -3.62
C ALA A 129 1.75 -1.82 -2.75
N TYR A 130 3.03 -1.75 -3.11
CA TYR A 130 4.11 -2.24 -2.27
C TYR A 130 4.88 -1.06 -1.66
N LEU A 131 4.92 -1.02 -0.34
CA LEU A 131 5.79 -0.15 0.43
C LEU A 131 7.21 -0.74 0.42
N VAL A 132 8.07 -0.15 -0.40
CA VAL A 132 9.49 -0.47 -0.53
C VAL A 132 10.23 0.50 0.39
N SER A 133 10.52 0.06 1.60
CA SER A 133 11.15 0.90 2.63
C SER A 133 12.66 0.78 2.65
N ARG A 134 13.34 1.90 2.93
CA ARG A 134 14.76 1.91 3.23
C ARG A 134 15.02 1.15 4.53
N VAL A 135 16.13 0.45 4.58
CA VAL A 135 16.69 -0.15 5.78
C VAL A 135 17.93 0.64 6.13
N TYR A 136 17.99 1.08 7.38
CA TYR A 136 19.15 1.76 7.92
C TYR A 136 19.89 0.85 8.88
N ARG A 137 21.19 1.10 9.03
CA ARG A 137 22.10 0.35 9.89
C ARG A 137 22.99 1.30 10.69
N CYS A 138 23.21 1.00 11.96
CA CYS A 138 24.18 1.72 12.80
C CYS A 138 25.58 1.07 12.78
N CYS A 139 26.57 1.69 13.42
CA CYS A 139 27.92 1.10 13.57
C CYS A 139 27.93 -0.22 14.38
N ASN A 140 26.94 -0.45 15.25
CA ASN A 140 26.77 -1.70 16.01
C ASN A 140 25.95 -2.76 15.25
N ASP A 141 25.80 -2.62 13.92
CA ASP A 141 25.10 -3.55 13.02
C ASP A 141 23.59 -3.76 13.30
N HIS A 142 22.97 -2.94 14.16
CA HIS A 142 21.51 -2.93 14.30
C HIS A 142 20.85 -2.40 13.02
N GLU A 143 19.95 -3.20 12.46
CA GLU A 143 19.11 -2.79 11.34
C GLU A 143 17.74 -2.34 11.80
N ILE A 144 17.31 -1.18 11.29
CA ILE A 144 16.00 -0.59 11.53
C ILE A 144 15.39 -0.20 10.19
N VAL A 145 14.13 -0.57 9.99
CA VAL A 145 13.39 -0.27 8.75
C VAL A 145 12.80 1.14 8.85
N ALA A 146 12.74 1.87 7.74
CA ALA A 146 12.24 3.24 7.69
C ALA A 146 10.78 3.43 8.16
N HIS A 147 9.99 2.36 8.16
CA HIS A 147 8.61 2.36 8.69
C HIS A 147 8.51 1.81 10.12
N ASP A 148 9.63 1.64 10.82
CA ASP A 148 9.63 1.28 12.24
C ASP A 148 9.04 2.42 13.09
N ASP A 149 8.24 2.07 14.10
CA ASP A 149 7.58 3.02 15.00
C ASP A 149 8.54 4.04 15.63
N SER A 150 9.78 3.63 15.94
CA SER A 150 10.80 4.53 16.49
C SER A 150 11.21 5.67 15.53
N ILE A 151 11.12 5.42 14.21
CA ILE A 151 11.34 6.41 13.17
C ILE A 151 10.06 7.20 12.92
N LEU A 152 8.92 6.52 12.79
CA LEU A 152 7.63 7.15 12.51
C LEU A 152 7.18 8.13 13.60
N LYS A 153 7.52 7.88 14.87
CA LYS A 153 7.24 8.82 15.99
C LYS A 153 7.94 10.17 15.87
N ARG A 154 8.96 10.29 15.01
CA ARG A 154 9.69 11.56 14.79
C ARG A 154 9.00 12.48 13.80
N PHE A 155 7.92 12.04 13.16
CA PHE A 155 7.11 12.89 12.31
C PHE A 155 6.25 13.83 13.15
N PRO A 156 6.15 15.12 12.78
CA PRO A 156 5.40 16.10 13.56
C PRO A 156 3.88 15.81 13.56
N SER A 157 3.38 15.15 12.53
CA SER A 157 1.99 14.69 12.47
C SER A 157 1.90 13.37 11.73
N LYS A 158 1.10 12.45 12.28
CA LYS A 158 0.78 11.17 11.63
C LYS A 158 0.04 11.37 10.29
N GLU A 159 -0.64 12.50 10.10
CA GLU A 159 -1.30 12.84 8.82
C GLU A 159 -0.32 12.97 7.65
N GLN A 160 0.97 13.21 7.92
CA GLN A 160 2.00 13.30 6.89
C GLN A 160 2.45 11.93 6.38
N LEU A 161 2.10 10.84 7.08
CA LEU A 161 2.47 9.50 6.66
C LEU A 161 1.53 9.05 5.53
N PRO A 162 2.06 8.67 4.35
CA PRO A 162 1.26 8.31 3.19
C PRO A 162 0.57 6.95 3.30
N PHE A 163 0.77 6.24 4.42
CA PHE A 163 0.19 4.93 4.69
C PHE A 163 -0.11 4.74 6.18
N LEU A 164 -0.89 3.71 6.50
CA LEU A 164 -1.05 3.12 7.81
C LEU A 164 -0.67 1.63 7.73
N LEU A 165 0.04 1.12 8.73
CA LEU A 165 0.49 -0.26 8.76
C LEU A 165 -0.21 -1.04 9.88
N SER A 166 -0.58 -2.28 9.58
CA SER A 166 -0.99 -3.28 10.58
C SER A 166 0.19 -4.18 10.95
N HIS A 167 -0.05 -5.39 11.45
CA HIS A 167 1.01 -6.37 11.72
C HIS A 167 1.44 -7.15 10.46
N VAL A 168 0.54 -7.38 9.48
CA VAL A 168 0.87 -8.11 8.23
C VAL A 168 0.77 -7.28 6.93
N CYS A 169 -0.16 -6.34 6.83
CA CYS A 169 -0.33 -5.50 5.64
C CYS A 169 -0.44 -4.02 6.04
N GLY A 170 -1.01 -3.19 5.17
CA GLY A 170 -1.30 -1.80 5.43
C GLY A 170 -2.28 -1.25 4.41
N ILE A 171 -2.52 0.06 4.48
CA ILE A 171 -3.43 0.79 3.61
C ILE A 171 -2.80 2.14 3.28
N THR A 172 -2.98 2.62 2.07
CA THR A 172 -2.57 3.98 1.70
C THR A 172 -3.50 5.00 2.37
N ARG A 173 -2.97 6.18 2.70
CA ARG A 173 -3.71 7.19 3.47
C ARG A 173 -4.98 7.67 2.77
N ASP A 174 -4.96 7.74 1.45
CA ASP A 174 -6.10 8.12 0.61
C ASP A 174 -7.23 7.09 0.69
N LEU A 175 -6.94 5.79 0.51
CA LEU A 175 -7.97 4.75 0.64
C LEU A 175 -8.51 4.68 2.08
N TYR A 176 -7.64 4.87 3.08
CA TYR A 176 -8.09 4.95 4.48
C TYR A 176 -9.09 6.09 4.69
N LYS A 177 -8.81 7.28 4.13
CA LYS A 177 -9.73 8.43 4.19
C LYS A 177 -11.07 8.13 3.51
N ASP A 178 -11.06 7.40 2.39
CA ASP A 178 -12.29 6.98 1.72
C ASP A 178 -13.10 6.02 2.60
N VAL A 179 -12.44 5.02 3.22
CA VAL A 179 -13.10 4.07 4.14
C VAL A 179 -13.76 4.79 5.31
N VAL A 180 -13.04 5.72 5.96
CA VAL A 180 -13.58 6.52 7.06
C VAL A 180 -14.75 7.38 6.58
N LEU A 181 -14.62 8.01 5.42
CA LEU A 181 -15.69 8.81 4.82
C LEU A 181 -16.95 7.97 4.56
N TYR A 182 -16.83 6.82 3.87
CA TYR A 182 -17.96 5.94 3.59
C TYR A 182 -18.61 5.39 4.86
N SER A 183 -17.80 5.07 5.89
CA SER A 183 -18.35 4.68 7.19
C SER A 183 -19.12 5.84 7.84
N SER A 184 -18.60 7.07 7.75
CA SER A 184 -19.23 8.24 8.36
C SER A 184 -20.56 8.64 7.70
N THR A 185 -20.76 8.27 6.43
CA THR A 185 -22.04 8.46 5.71
C THR A 185 -23.06 7.35 5.99
N GLY A 186 -22.73 6.38 6.84
CA GLY A 186 -23.63 5.29 7.24
C GLY A 186 -23.62 4.10 6.28
N MET A 187 -22.62 3.97 5.39
CA MET A 187 -22.49 2.78 4.55
C MET A 187 -22.14 1.55 5.38
N LYS A 188 -22.74 0.41 5.05
CA LYS A 188 -22.37 -0.87 5.66
C LYS A 188 -21.01 -1.32 5.15
N ILE A 189 -20.28 -2.07 5.98
CA ILE A 189 -18.92 -2.54 5.65
C ILE A 189 -18.91 -3.35 4.34
N GLU A 190 -19.91 -4.20 4.12
CA GLU A 190 -20.01 -4.99 2.88
C GLU A 190 -20.19 -4.09 1.65
N GLN A 191 -20.89 -2.97 1.79
CA GLN A 191 -21.05 -2.00 0.71
C GLN A 191 -19.73 -1.27 0.41
N ILE A 192 -18.95 -0.97 1.45
CA ILE A 192 -17.62 -0.37 1.32
C ILE A 192 -16.68 -1.34 0.58
N GLU A 193 -16.66 -2.62 0.99
CA GLU A 193 -15.89 -3.66 0.30
C GLU A 193 -16.28 -3.78 -1.18
N CYS A 194 -17.58 -3.86 -1.47
CA CYS A 194 -18.07 -3.91 -2.85
C CYS A 194 -17.64 -2.69 -3.68
N LEU A 195 -17.68 -1.48 -3.10
CA LEU A 195 -17.24 -0.27 -3.79
C LEU A 195 -15.75 -0.31 -4.12
N ILE A 196 -14.90 -0.72 -3.16
CA ILE A 196 -13.45 -0.81 -3.39
C ILE A 196 -13.15 -1.92 -4.42
N ALA A 197 -13.84 -3.05 -4.34
CA ALA A 197 -13.71 -4.13 -5.33
C ALA A 197 -14.11 -3.68 -6.73
N GLN A 198 -15.18 -2.89 -6.85
CA GLN A 198 -15.59 -2.31 -8.12
C GLN A 198 -14.54 -1.33 -8.65
N GLN A 199 -13.99 -0.44 -7.81
CA GLN A 199 -12.91 0.47 -8.21
C GLN A 199 -11.68 -0.28 -8.73
N HIS A 200 -11.29 -1.38 -8.06
CA HIS A 200 -10.18 -2.22 -8.51
C HIS A 200 -10.47 -2.89 -9.86
N LEU A 201 -11.71 -3.34 -10.08
CA LEU A 201 -12.14 -3.92 -11.35
C LEU A 201 -12.13 -2.89 -12.48
N GLU A 202 -12.64 -1.68 -12.22
CA GLU A 202 -12.62 -0.57 -13.16
C GLU A 202 -11.18 -0.21 -13.54
N TYR A 203 -10.27 -0.13 -12.56
CA TYR A 203 -8.84 0.07 -12.81
C TYR A 203 -8.24 -1.04 -13.67
N PHE A 204 -8.56 -2.32 -13.40
CA PHE A 204 -8.11 -3.44 -14.23
C PHE A 204 -8.58 -3.32 -15.68
N VAL A 205 -9.85 -2.93 -15.90
CA VAL A 205 -10.42 -2.71 -17.24
C VAL A 205 -9.72 -1.56 -17.94
N GLU A 206 -9.49 -0.44 -17.25
CA GLU A 206 -8.74 0.71 -17.79
C GLU A 206 -7.33 0.28 -18.27
N ARG A 207 -6.63 -0.55 -17.48
CA ARG A 207 -5.29 -1.05 -17.85
C ARG A 207 -5.32 -1.95 -19.08
N ARG A 208 -6.38 -2.75 -19.24
CA ARG A 208 -6.61 -3.55 -20.45
C ARG A 208 -6.81 -2.66 -21.66
N GLU A 209 -7.65 -1.64 -21.55
CA GLU A 209 -7.91 -0.69 -22.63
C GLU A 209 -6.66 0.07 -23.05
N MET A 210 -5.83 0.50 -22.10
CA MET A 210 -4.53 1.12 -22.39
C MET A 210 -3.63 0.18 -23.21
N PHE A 211 -3.50 -1.08 -22.79
CA PHE A 211 -2.71 -2.08 -23.52
C PHE A 211 -3.25 -2.33 -24.93
N GLU A 212 -4.57 -2.49 -25.08
CA GLU A 212 -5.20 -2.72 -26.38
C GLU A 212 -5.03 -1.53 -27.33
N ASN A 213 -5.10 -0.30 -26.82
CA ASN A 213 -4.88 0.91 -27.61
C ASN A 213 -3.42 1.03 -28.07
N GLU A 214 -2.45 0.77 -27.19
CA GLU A 214 -1.02 0.76 -27.57
C GLU A 214 -0.70 -0.35 -28.60
N MET A 215 -1.29 -1.54 -28.45
CA MET A 215 -1.18 -2.63 -29.44
C MET A 215 -1.75 -2.24 -30.81
N LYS A 216 -2.91 -1.57 -30.86
CA LYS A 216 -3.52 -1.09 -32.12
C LYS A 216 -2.63 -0.06 -32.82
N CYS A 217 -2.10 0.92 -32.09
CA CYS A 217 -1.18 1.92 -32.63
C CYS A 217 0.04 1.27 -33.28
N GLN A 218 0.64 0.25 -32.63
CA GLN A 218 1.79 -0.43 -33.21
C GLN A 218 1.46 -1.33 -34.39
N GLN A 219 0.31 -2.01 -34.41
CA GLN A 219 -0.09 -2.78 -35.58
C GLN A 219 -0.19 -1.87 -36.81
N GLN A 220 -0.69 -0.64 -36.64
CA GLN A 220 -0.74 0.36 -37.71
C GLN A 220 0.67 0.77 -38.19
N GLU A 221 1.65 0.88 -37.30
CA GLU A 221 3.06 1.18 -37.65
C GLU A 221 3.80 -0.04 -38.25
N GLN A 222 3.45 -1.26 -37.82
CA GLN A 222 4.06 -2.52 -38.29
C GLN A 222 3.57 -2.95 -39.68
N ILE A 223 2.31 -2.66 -40.02
CA ILE A 223 1.79 -2.80 -41.39
C ILE A 223 2.66 -2.02 -42.39
N ASN A 224 3.27 -0.91 -41.95
CA ASN A 224 4.16 -0.11 -42.78
C ASN A 224 5.62 -0.63 -42.83
N SER A 225 6.00 -1.62 -42.01
CA SER A 225 7.42 -2.01 -41.81
C SER A 225 7.73 -3.52 -41.93
N ASN A 226 6.80 -4.37 -42.38
CA ASN A 226 7.01 -5.82 -42.60
C ASN A 226 7.61 -6.58 -41.39
N ALA A 227 7.31 -6.13 -40.16
CA ALA A 227 7.80 -6.76 -38.94
C ALA A 227 6.82 -7.83 -38.42
N THR A 228 7.36 -8.94 -37.89
CA THR A 228 6.58 -10.07 -37.38
C THR A 228 5.85 -9.71 -36.08
N SER A 229 4.52 -9.85 -36.07
CA SER A 229 3.67 -9.58 -34.90
C SER A 229 3.91 -10.61 -33.79
N THR A 230 4.10 -10.14 -32.55
CA THR A 230 4.03 -11.02 -31.37
C THR A 230 2.61 -10.99 -30.80
N ASN A 231 1.92 -12.14 -30.79
CA ASN A 231 0.61 -12.29 -30.16
C ASN A 231 0.79 -12.31 -28.63
N SER A 232 0.66 -11.15 -28.01
CA SER A 232 0.52 -11.06 -26.55
C SER A 232 -0.92 -10.70 -26.20
N HIS A 233 -1.53 -11.47 -25.30
CA HIS A 233 -2.91 -11.28 -24.85
C HIS A 233 -2.94 -10.78 -23.42
N PHE A 234 -3.79 -9.80 -23.15
CA PHE A 234 -4.06 -9.35 -21.79
C PHE A 234 -4.78 -10.44 -20.99
N PRO A 235 -4.51 -10.59 -19.67
CA PRO A 235 -5.22 -11.55 -18.83
C PRO A 235 -6.75 -11.36 -18.89
N ILE A 236 -7.48 -12.48 -18.97
CA ILE A 236 -8.94 -12.49 -19.09
C ILE A 236 -9.61 -12.12 -17.75
N SER A 237 -8.98 -12.51 -16.64
CA SER A 237 -9.46 -12.26 -15.28
C SER A 237 -8.47 -11.40 -14.49
N MET A 238 -9.00 -10.67 -13.52
CA MET A 238 -8.20 -9.89 -12.60
C MET A 238 -7.32 -10.82 -11.75
N PRO A 239 -6.00 -10.61 -11.71
CA PRO A 239 -5.09 -11.32 -10.82
C PRO A 239 -5.54 -11.25 -9.35
N ASP A 240 -5.26 -12.30 -8.58
CA ASP A 240 -5.54 -12.34 -7.14
C ASP A 240 -4.86 -11.19 -6.37
N ASP A 241 -3.73 -10.70 -6.88
CA ASP A 241 -2.96 -9.61 -6.30
C ASP A 241 -3.67 -8.25 -6.38
N LEU A 242 -4.75 -8.12 -7.15
CA LEU A 242 -5.52 -6.88 -7.27
C LEU A 242 -6.83 -6.91 -6.46
N LYS A 243 -7.02 -7.92 -5.60
CA LYS A 243 -8.23 -8.03 -4.77
C LYS A 243 -8.36 -6.89 -3.77
N ALA A 244 -9.60 -6.51 -3.51
CA ALA A 244 -9.96 -5.53 -2.50
C ALA A 244 -9.61 -6.00 -1.08
N PRO A 245 -9.41 -5.08 -0.13
CA PRO A 245 -9.32 -5.42 1.29
C PRO A 245 -10.59 -6.14 1.75
N SER A 246 -10.43 -7.11 2.65
CA SER A 246 -11.57 -7.81 3.24
C SER A 246 -12.36 -6.94 4.21
N ASN A 247 -13.61 -7.32 4.47
CA ASN A 247 -14.44 -6.71 5.52
C ASN A 247 -13.73 -6.61 6.87
N ASP A 248 -12.98 -7.63 7.29
CA ASP A 248 -12.23 -7.60 8.55
C ASP A 248 -11.17 -6.49 8.57
N PHE A 249 -10.49 -6.26 7.45
CA PHE A 249 -9.50 -5.20 7.33
C PHE A 249 -10.15 -3.81 7.30
N ILE A 250 -11.30 -3.68 6.62
CA ILE A 250 -12.10 -2.44 6.61
C ILE A 250 -12.59 -2.11 8.03
N CYS A 251 -13.11 -3.10 8.76
CA CYS A 251 -13.48 -2.97 10.16
C CYS A 251 -12.31 -2.46 11.02
N GLN A 252 -11.11 -3.01 10.83
CA GLN A 252 -9.92 -2.56 11.56
C GLN A 252 -9.59 -1.09 11.27
N CYS A 253 -9.78 -0.62 10.04
CA CYS A 253 -9.58 0.79 9.69
C CYS A 253 -10.57 1.70 10.44
N ILE A 254 -11.85 1.30 10.49
CA ILE A 254 -12.90 2.06 11.20
C ILE A 254 -12.64 2.08 12.71
N ILE A 255 -12.27 0.94 13.30
CA ILE A 255 -11.90 0.86 14.72
C ILE A 255 -10.68 1.74 15.02
N HIS A 256 -9.67 1.72 14.16
CA HIS A 256 -8.49 2.56 14.31
C HIS A 256 -8.86 4.05 14.26
N ASP A 257 -9.76 4.46 13.36
CA ASP A 257 -10.26 5.84 13.29
C ASP A 257 -10.96 6.26 14.58
N TYR A 258 -11.86 5.40 15.08
CA TYR A 258 -12.55 5.60 16.35
C TYR A 258 -11.56 5.79 17.50
N GLN A 259 -10.53 4.94 17.59
CA GLN A 259 -9.51 5.03 18.64
C GLN A 259 -8.69 6.33 18.58
N GLN A 260 -8.40 6.86 17.39
CA GLN A 260 -7.69 8.15 17.28
C GLN A 260 -8.59 9.34 17.65
N ASN A 261 -9.90 9.21 17.49
CA ASN A 261 -10.88 10.29 17.65
C ASN A 261 -11.87 10.06 18.80
N GLU A 262 -11.54 9.20 19.77
CA GLU A 262 -12.47 8.71 20.80
C GLU A 262 -13.19 9.85 21.54
N MET A 263 -12.47 10.91 21.88
CA MET A 263 -13.04 12.08 22.56
C MET A 263 -14.10 12.79 21.71
N LEU A 264 -13.85 12.94 20.40
CA LEU A 264 -14.80 13.57 19.47
C LEU A 264 -16.06 12.70 19.32
N TYR A 265 -15.90 11.39 19.16
CA TYR A 265 -17.02 10.46 19.10
C TYR A 265 -17.84 10.48 20.40
N THR A 266 -17.17 10.47 21.56
CA THR A 266 -17.83 10.55 22.87
C THR A 266 -18.62 11.84 23.02
N GLN A 267 -18.05 12.97 22.59
CA GLN A 267 -18.72 14.27 22.62
C GLN A 267 -19.92 14.31 21.67
N CYS A 268 -19.78 13.83 20.44
CA CYS A 268 -20.88 13.73 19.48
C CYS A 268 -22.02 12.85 20.02
N MET A 269 -21.71 11.69 20.60
CA MET A 269 -22.72 10.81 21.20
C MET A 269 -23.42 11.45 22.41
N ALA A 270 -22.69 12.21 23.23
CA ALA A 270 -23.27 12.94 24.36
C ALA A 270 -24.20 14.10 23.92
N GLN A 271 -23.92 14.70 22.74
CA GLN A 271 -24.70 15.80 22.18
C GLN A 271 -25.87 15.35 21.30
N THR A 272 -25.80 14.12 20.76
CA THR A 272 -26.85 13.56 19.94
C THR A 272 -28.00 13.12 20.84
N ARG A 273 -29.17 13.74 20.71
CA ARG A 273 -30.39 13.27 21.41
C ARG A 273 -30.65 11.83 20.98
N ALA A 274 -30.96 10.96 21.94
CA ALA A 274 -31.27 9.56 21.71
C ALA A 274 -32.57 9.40 20.88
N THR A 275 -32.49 9.56 19.56
CA THR A 275 -33.60 9.30 18.63
C THR A 275 -33.50 7.95 17.93
N TRP A 276 -32.41 7.19 18.13
CA TRP A 276 -32.17 5.91 17.45
C TRP A 276 -31.86 4.78 18.43
N ILE A 277 -32.84 4.42 19.26
CA ILE A 277 -32.95 3.09 19.89
C ILE A 277 -34.42 2.65 19.83
N PHE A 278 -35.00 2.64 18.63
CA PHE A 278 -36.19 1.87 18.31
C PHE A 278 -36.16 1.62 16.81
N LEU A 279 -35.69 0.45 16.39
CA LEU A 279 -36.12 -0.30 15.22
C LEU A 279 -35.31 -1.60 15.20
N PHE A 280 -35.98 -2.66 15.68
CA PHE A 280 -35.66 -4.06 15.41
C PHE A 280 -35.90 -4.38 13.92
#